data_AF-A0A927JH03-F1
#
_entry.id   AF-A0A927JH03-F1
#
_cell.length_a   1.000
_cell.length_b   1.000
_cell.length_c   1.000
_cell.angle_alpha   90.00
_cell.angle_beta   90.00
_cell.angle_gamma   90.00
#
_symmetry.space_group_name_H-M   'P 1'
#
loop_
_entity.id
_entity.type
_entity.pdbx_description
1 polymer ?
#
loop_
_entity_poly.entity_id
_entity_poly.type
_entity_poly.pdbx_seq_one_letter_code
_entity_poly.pdbx_strand_id
1 'polypeptide(L)'
;MDEDDREPIRAMVETLFDDMRADVRSRPKRRFLRDVQGQICEDDGTLARIRGRRPSPRTVMVSFDRRRRDHAFSYARMDLVLESLDSLCGGSGLGRPVSQLRVLQWSGSQRDLRGVMVSAAWRPPIMVRRAGT
;
A
#
# COMPACT_ATOMS: atom_id res chain seq x y z
N MET A 1 -11.68 -3.23 -18.99
CA MET A 1 -10.73 -4.14 -18.32
C MET A 1 -11.44 -5.45 -18.24
N ASP A 2 -11.02 -6.37 -19.10
CA ASP A 2 -11.65 -7.67 -19.25
C ASP A 2 -11.40 -8.49 -17.99
N GLU A 3 -12.31 -9.42 -17.71
CA GLU A 3 -12.27 -10.25 -16.49
C GLU A 3 -10.98 -11.10 -16.43
N ASP A 4 -10.51 -11.53 -17.59
CA ASP A 4 -9.24 -12.25 -17.83
C ASP A 4 -7.99 -11.48 -17.37
N ASP A 5 -8.04 -10.14 -17.40
CA ASP A 5 -6.93 -9.31 -16.97
C ASP A 5 -6.85 -9.18 -15.43
N ARG A 6 -7.88 -9.59 -14.69
CA ARG A 6 -7.96 -9.37 -13.23
C ARG A 6 -7.39 -10.52 -12.42
N GLU A 7 -7.61 -11.75 -12.89
CA GLU A 7 -7.11 -12.97 -12.25
C GLU A 7 -5.60 -12.97 -11.98
N PRO A 8 -4.72 -12.60 -12.94
CA PRO A 8 -3.28 -12.64 -12.68
C PRO A 8 -2.83 -11.65 -11.60
N ILE A 9 -3.54 -10.53 -11.43
CA ILE A 9 -3.20 -9.51 -10.41
C ILE A 9 -3.71 -9.95 -9.05
N ARG A 10 -4.92 -10.53 -9.00
CA ARG A 10 -5.45 -11.11 -7.75
C ARG A 10 -4.52 -12.21 -7.24
N ALA A 11 -4.07 -13.11 -8.11
CA ALA A 11 -3.11 -14.16 -7.76
C ALA A 11 -1.76 -13.59 -7.26
N MET A 12 -1.25 -12.52 -7.91
CA MET A 12 -0.04 -11.82 -7.46
C MET A 12 -0.22 -11.18 -6.07
N VAL A 13 -1.33 -10.47 -5.86
CA VAL A 13 -1.67 -9.87 -4.56
C VAL A 13 -1.82 -10.95 -3.49
N GLU A 14 -2.50 -12.05 -3.79
CA GLU A 14 -2.65 -13.19 -2.88
C GLU A 14 -1.31 -13.76 -2.45
N THR A 15 -0.44 -14.08 -3.42
CA THR A 15 0.90 -14.64 -3.18
C THR A 15 1.73 -13.72 -2.29
N LEU A 16 1.79 -12.43 -2.63
CA LEU A 16 2.57 -11.45 -1.88
C LEU A 16 2.06 -11.29 -0.44
N PHE A 17 0.74 -11.24 -0.25
CA PHE A 17 0.16 -11.13 1.08
C PHE A 17 0.33 -12.41 1.91
N ASP A 18 0.39 -13.58 1.27
CA ASP A 18 0.76 -14.83 1.94
C ASP A 18 2.21 -14.82 2.42
N ASP A 19 3.15 -14.38 1.60
CA ASP A 19 4.56 -14.22 1.97
C ASP A 19 4.71 -13.27 3.18
N MET A 20 4.09 -12.08 3.10
CA MET A 20 4.11 -11.12 4.20
C MET A 20 3.51 -11.69 5.50
N ARG A 21 2.47 -12.53 5.40
CA ARG A 21 1.88 -13.18 6.58
C ARG A 21 2.75 -14.30 7.14
N ALA A 22 3.58 -14.95 6.33
CA ALA A 22 4.53 -15.96 6.78
C ALA A 22 5.64 -15.34 7.65
N ASP A 23 6.11 -14.15 7.28
CA ASP A 23 7.16 -13.42 8.00
C ASP A 23 6.68 -12.75 9.30
N VAL A 24 5.38 -12.54 9.43
CA VAL A 24 4.79 -11.86 10.59
C VAL A 24 4.34 -12.85 11.66
N ARG A 25 5.07 -12.89 12.78
CA ARG A 25 4.71 -13.74 13.94
C ARG A 25 3.45 -13.28 14.70
N SER A 26 3.10 -12.00 14.62
CA SER A 26 2.01 -11.41 15.43
C SER A 26 0.62 -11.68 14.82
N ARG A 27 -0.24 -12.39 15.58
CA ARG A 27 -1.64 -12.66 15.17
C ARG A 27 -2.43 -11.41 14.78
N PRO A 28 -2.43 -10.31 15.57
CA PRO A 28 -3.10 -9.06 15.18
C PRO A 28 -2.59 -8.47 13.86
N LYS A 29 -1.29 -8.55 13.59
CA LYS A 29 -0.72 -8.05 12.33
C LYS A 29 -1.11 -8.94 11.14
N ARG A 30 -1.13 -10.26 11.30
CA ARG A 30 -1.60 -11.20 10.25
C ARG A 30 -3.08 -10.97 9.91
N ARG A 31 -3.92 -10.73 10.92
CA ARG A 31 -5.33 -10.36 10.70
C ARG A 31 -5.44 -9.05 9.93
N PHE A 32 -4.68 -8.04 10.35
CA PHE A 32 -4.65 -6.76 9.65
C PHE A 32 -4.23 -6.90 8.17
N LEU A 33 -3.20 -7.70 7.87
CA LEU A 33 -2.79 -7.97 6.48
C LEU A 33 -3.89 -8.66 5.67
N ARG A 34 -4.66 -9.57 6.28
CA ARG A 34 -5.82 -10.18 5.63
C ARG A 34 -6.91 -9.15 5.33
N ASP A 35 -7.18 -8.24 6.26
CA ASP A 35 -8.18 -7.19 6.08
C ASP A 35 -7.77 -6.25 4.94
N VAL A 36 -6.50 -5.85 4.87
CA VAL A 36 -5.95 -5.02 3.77
C VAL A 36 -6.02 -5.75 2.43
N GLN A 37 -5.65 -7.03 2.38
CA GLN A 37 -5.77 -7.84 1.17
C GLN A 37 -7.22 -7.89 0.69
N GLY A 38 -8.17 -8.16 1.60
CA GLY A 38 -9.60 -8.19 1.28
C GLY A 38 -10.04 -6.88 0.64
N GLN A 39 -9.70 -5.75 1.24
CA GLN A 39 -10.03 -4.43 0.69
C GLN A 39 -9.40 -4.15 -0.68
N ILE A 40 -8.17 -4.59 -0.91
CA ILE A 40 -7.49 -4.46 -2.21
C ILE A 40 -8.18 -5.32 -3.27
N CYS A 41 -8.54 -6.57 -2.93
CA CYS A 41 -9.14 -7.51 -3.86
C CYS A 41 -10.64 -7.23 -4.13
N GLU A 42 -11.35 -6.62 -3.18
CA GLU A 42 -12.77 -6.26 -3.30
C GLU A 42 -13.00 -5.01 -4.17
N ASP A 43 -12.06 -4.06 -4.19
CA ASP A 43 -12.15 -2.86 -5.03
C ASP A 43 -11.41 -3.07 -6.36
N ASP A 44 -12.16 -3.45 -7.40
CA ASP A 44 -11.66 -3.59 -8.77
C ASP A 44 -10.98 -2.31 -9.29
N GLY A 45 -11.39 -1.13 -8.81
CA GLY A 45 -10.74 0.14 -9.11
C GLY A 45 -9.35 0.24 -8.47
N THR A 46 -9.15 -0.34 -7.29
CA THR A 46 -7.85 -0.44 -6.62
C THR A 46 -6.94 -1.44 -7.32
N LEU A 47 -7.44 -2.60 -7.75
CA LEU A 47 -6.67 -3.54 -8.59
C LEU A 47 -6.22 -2.89 -9.91
N ALA A 48 -7.11 -2.15 -10.58
CA ALA A 48 -6.77 -1.44 -11.81
C ALA A 48 -5.69 -0.36 -11.59
N ARG A 49 -5.71 0.32 -10.43
CA ARG A 49 -4.71 1.31 -10.03
C ARG A 49 -3.34 0.70 -9.77
N ILE A 50 -3.30 -0.49 -9.14
CA ILE A 50 -2.07 -1.25 -8.93
C ILE A 50 -1.48 -1.69 -10.28
N ARG A 51 -2.33 -2.02 -11.26
CA ARG A 51 -1.91 -2.40 -12.63
C ARG A 51 -1.41 -1.24 -13.49
N GLY A 52 -1.83 0.00 -13.19
CA GLY A 52 -1.73 1.17 -14.08
C GLY A 52 -0.45 1.21 -14.92
N ARG A 53 -0.61 0.98 -16.24
CA ARG A 53 0.44 0.71 -17.24
C ARG A 53 1.70 1.60 -17.06
N ARG A 54 2.86 0.93 -16.89
CA ARG A 54 4.30 1.31 -17.04
C ARG A 54 4.62 2.71 -17.64
N PRO A 55 5.72 3.42 -17.25
CA PRO A 55 7.07 2.87 -17.10
C PRO A 55 7.81 3.30 -15.83
N SER A 56 8.67 2.39 -15.36
CA SER A 56 9.56 2.49 -14.19
C SER A 56 8.88 2.81 -12.84
N PRO A 57 9.03 1.93 -11.82
CA PRO A 57 8.63 2.29 -10.47
C PRO A 57 9.31 3.60 -10.08
N ARG A 58 8.50 4.53 -9.55
CA ARG A 58 8.98 5.85 -9.13
C ARG A 58 9.07 5.88 -7.63
N THR A 59 10.11 6.54 -7.14
CA THR A 59 10.24 6.83 -5.72
C THR A 59 9.25 7.94 -5.35
N VAL A 60 8.31 7.61 -4.47
CA VAL A 60 7.32 8.54 -3.91
C VAL A 60 7.52 8.69 -2.42
N MET A 61 7.28 9.91 -1.95
CA MET A 61 7.27 10.26 -0.55
C MET A 61 5.83 10.37 -0.07
N VAL A 62 5.50 9.60 0.96
CA VAL A 62 4.21 9.65 1.63
C VAL A 62 4.43 10.20 3.02
N SER A 63 3.83 11.36 3.29
CA SER A 63 3.76 11.94 4.62
C SER A 63 2.32 11.94 5.11
N PHE A 64 2.12 11.69 6.39
CA PHE A 64 0.79 11.64 6.97
C PHE A 64 0.79 12.33 8.32
N ASP A 65 -0.16 13.24 8.51
CA ASP A 65 -0.31 13.94 9.78
C ASP A 65 -1.30 13.19 10.66
N ARG A 66 -0.88 12.87 11.88
CA ARG A 66 -1.75 12.22 12.86
C ARG A 66 -2.41 13.30 13.69
N ARG A 67 -3.74 13.30 13.79
CA ARG A 67 -4.44 14.13 14.78
C ARG A 67 -3.91 13.81 16.18
N ARG A 68 -3.69 14.84 16.98
CA ARG A 68 -3.20 14.68 18.36
C ARG A 68 -4.21 13.80 19.13
N ARG A 69 -3.73 12.72 19.76
CA ARG A 69 -4.54 11.70 20.47
C ARG A 69 -5.47 10.85 19.59
N ASP A 70 -5.13 10.68 18.31
CA ASP A 70 -5.80 9.65 17.51
C ASP A 70 -5.36 8.25 17.96
N HIS A 71 -6.23 7.59 18.72
CA HIS A 71 -6.05 6.22 19.23
C HIS A 71 -6.42 5.16 18.17
N ALA A 72 -7.12 5.54 17.11
CA ALA A 72 -7.46 4.63 16.01
C ALA A 72 -6.30 4.49 15.01
N PHE A 73 -5.43 5.51 14.93
CA PHE A 73 -4.27 5.51 14.05
C PHE A 73 -3.07 4.72 14.62
N SER A 74 -2.43 3.90 13.78
CA SER A 74 -1.24 3.13 14.14
C SER A 74 -0.14 3.26 13.08
N TYR A 75 1.01 3.83 13.44
CA TYR A 75 2.18 3.88 12.54
C TYR A 75 2.59 2.49 12.06
N ALA A 76 2.58 1.49 12.94
CA ALA A 76 2.99 0.13 12.59
C ALA A 76 2.06 -0.51 11.53
N ARG A 77 0.75 -0.24 11.59
CA ARG A 77 -0.17 -0.73 10.57
C ARG A 77 -0.05 0.09 9.26
N MET A 78 0.29 1.37 9.34
CA MET A 78 0.56 2.21 8.15
C MET A 78 1.75 1.68 7.38
N ASP A 79 2.80 1.39 8.13
CA ASP A 79 4.07 0.90 7.59
C ASP A 79 3.83 -0.45 6.91
N LEU A 80 3.00 -1.33 7.49
CA LEU A 80 2.60 -2.57 6.81
C LEU A 80 1.86 -2.33 5.49
N VAL A 81 0.92 -1.38 5.43
CA VAL A 81 0.20 -1.07 4.18
C VAL A 81 1.15 -0.53 3.12
N LEU A 82 2.00 0.43 3.49
CA LEU A 82 2.94 1.04 2.55
C LEU A 82 4.00 0.03 2.09
N GLU A 83 4.45 -0.86 2.97
CA GLU A 83 5.35 -1.97 2.63
C GLU A 83 4.69 -2.95 1.67
N SER A 84 3.40 -3.29 1.87
CA SER A 84 2.66 -4.11 0.91
C SER A 84 2.59 -3.45 -0.47
N LEU A 85 2.31 -2.14 -0.52
CA LEU A 85 2.22 -1.39 -1.78
C LEU A 85 3.57 -1.23 -2.48
N ASP A 86 4.63 -1.03 -1.71
CA ASP A 86 6.01 -0.99 -2.20
C ASP A 86 6.38 -2.33 -2.87
N SER A 87 6.18 -3.44 -2.16
CA SER A 87 6.48 -4.79 -2.65
C SER A 87 5.63 -5.14 -3.89
N LEU A 88 4.36 -4.75 -3.93
CA LEU A 88 3.50 -4.91 -5.12
C LEU A 88 4.03 -4.17 -6.35
N CYS A 89 4.80 -3.09 -6.14
CA CYS A 89 5.44 -2.33 -7.21
C CYS A 89 6.88 -2.79 -7.49
N GLY A 90 7.34 -3.89 -6.89
CA GLY A 90 8.71 -4.39 -7.02
C GLY A 90 9.74 -3.62 -6.19
N GLY A 91 9.30 -2.88 -5.18
CA GLY A 91 10.17 -2.26 -4.19
C GLY A 91 10.80 -3.27 -3.22
N SER A 92 11.69 -2.78 -2.36
CA SER A 92 12.50 -3.60 -1.44
C SER A 92 12.15 -3.37 0.03
N GLY A 93 11.02 -2.73 0.28
CA GLY A 93 10.54 -2.29 1.59
C GLY A 93 10.62 -0.78 1.76
N LEU A 94 10.06 -0.31 2.88
CA LEU A 94 10.08 1.10 3.23
C LEU A 94 11.48 1.55 3.63
N GLY A 95 11.97 2.63 3.00
CA GLY A 95 13.18 3.31 3.46
C GLY A 95 13.06 3.68 4.95
N ARG A 96 14.21 3.77 5.66
CA ARG A 96 14.26 4.04 7.11
C ARG A 96 13.30 5.18 7.47
N PRO A 97 12.31 4.95 8.35
CA PRO A 97 11.31 5.94 8.66
C PRO A 97 11.95 7.13 9.39
N VAL A 98 11.98 8.29 8.75
CA VAL A 98 12.32 9.56 9.40
C VAL A 98 11.00 10.24 9.74
N SER A 99 10.57 10.17 10.99
CA SER A 99 9.33 10.79 11.50
C SER A 99 8.02 10.28 10.83
N GLN A 100 7.20 11.17 10.28
CA GLN A 100 5.95 10.91 9.55
C GLN A 100 6.15 10.62 8.05
N LEU A 101 7.40 10.67 7.56
CA LEU A 101 7.72 10.47 6.15
C LEU A 101 8.03 8.99 5.89
N ARG A 102 7.50 8.46 4.79
CA ARG A 102 7.84 7.15 4.23
C ARG A 102 8.18 7.30 2.77
N VAL A 103 9.14 6.49 2.31
CA VAL A 103 9.57 6.44 0.92
C VAL A 103 9.28 5.04 0.41
N LEU A 104 8.56 4.96 -0.71
CA LEU A 104 8.25 3.70 -1.39
C LEU A 104 8.34 3.86 -2.90
N GLN A 105 8.45 2.73 -3.59
CA GLN A 105 8.25 2.58 -5.02
C GLN A 105 6.76 2.53 -5.32
N TRP A 106 6.36 3.31 -6.32
CA TRP A 106 4.98 3.31 -6.81
C TRP A 106 4.97 3.47 -8.33
N SER A 107 4.20 2.59 -8.98
CA SER A 107 4.09 2.54 -10.44
C SER A 107 2.90 3.33 -11.01
N GLY A 108 1.89 3.64 -10.19
CA GLY A 108 0.72 4.41 -10.60
C GLY A 108 0.88 5.93 -10.47
N SER A 109 -0.20 6.69 -10.68
CA SER A 109 -0.20 8.13 -10.39
C SER A 109 -0.27 8.40 -8.88
N GLN A 110 0.08 9.62 -8.45
CA GLN A 110 -0.14 10.04 -7.05
C GLN A 110 -1.62 10.00 -6.65
N ARG A 111 -2.52 10.28 -7.59
CA ARG A 111 -3.97 10.19 -7.39
C ARG A 111 -4.39 8.74 -7.13
N ASP A 112 -3.78 7.81 -7.85
CA ASP A 112 -4.04 6.37 -7.67
C ASP A 112 -3.55 5.89 -6.32
N LEU A 113 -2.32 6.24 -5.93
CA LEU A 113 -1.79 5.91 -4.61
C LEU A 113 -2.69 6.44 -3.50
N ARG A 114 -3.07 7.72 -3.59
CA ARG A 114 -4.01 8.32 -2.63
C ARG A 114 -5.35 7.59 -2.61
N GLY A 115 -5.86 7.17 -3.78
CA GLY A 115 -7.07 6.38 -3.90
C GLY A 115 -6.98 5.06 -3.14
N VAL A 116 -5.90 4.28 -3.37
CA VAL A 116 -5.66 3.00 -2.68
C VAL A 116 -5.54 3.20 -1.17
N MET A 117 -4.80 4.22 -0.74
CA MET A 117 -4.61 4.52 0.68
C MET A 117 -5.92 4.94 1.38
N VAL A 118 -6.81 5.65 0.69
CA VAL A 118 -8.13 6.03 1.21
C VAL A 118 -9.10 4.84 1.23
N SER A 119 -9.07 3.99 0.18
CA SER A 119 -9.90 2.78 0.08
C SER A 119 -9.54 1.74 1.14
N ALA A 120 -8.26 1.64 1.53
CA ALA A 120 -7.80 0.74 2.59
C ALA A 120 -8.27 1.12 4.01
N ALA A 121 -9.38 1.86 4.14
CA ALA A 121 -10.03 2.36 5.36
C ALA A 121 -9.24 3.39 6.19
N TRP A 122 -8.24 4.04 5.60
CA TRP A 122 -7.38 4.98 6.31
C TRP A 122 -7.67 6.39 5.82
N ARG A 123 -8.39 7.16 6.63
CA ARG A 123 -8.62 8.60 6.41
C ARG A 123 -7.72 9.54 7.21
N PRO A 124 -6.43 9.25 7.48
CA PRO A 124 -5.55 10.33 7.92
C PRO A 124 -5.38 11.32 6.76
N PRO A 125 -5.10 12.60 7.05
CA PRO A 125 -4.64 13.54 6.02
C PRO A 125 -3.30 13.05 5.46
N ILE A 126 -3.34 12.36 4.33
CA ILE A 126 -2.15 11.86 3.62
C ILE A 126 -1.78 12.86 2.52
N MET A 127 -0.51 13.23 2.50
CA MET A 127 0.12 13.97 1.41
C MET A 127 1.11 13.05 0.68
N VAL A 128 0.95 12.96 -0.64
CA VAL A 128 1.84 12.20 -1.52
C VAL A 128 2.62 13.19 -2.37
N ARG A 129 3.95 13.07 -2.41
CA ARG A 129 4.84 13.88 -3.23
C ARG A 129 5.80 12.97 -4.00
N ARG A 130 6.29 13.41 -5.16
CA ARG A 130 7.42 12.73 -5.81
C ARG A 130 8.67 13.02 -4.98
N ALA A 131 9.51 12.01 -4.77
CA ALA A 131 10.88 12.29 -4.34
C ALA A 131 11.56 13.04 -5.49
N GLY A 132 12.11 14.23 -5.22
CA GLY A 132 12.82 14.99 -6.24
C GLY A 132 14.03 14.19 -6.76
N THR A 133 14.24 14.23 -8.07
CA THR A 133 15.50 13.90 -8.74
C THR A 133 16.56 14.92 -8.40
#